data_AF-A0A1V0U1K6-F1
#
_entry.id   AF-A0A1V0U1K6-F1
#
_cell.length_a   1.000
_cell.length_b   1.000
_cell.length_c   1.000
_cell.angle_alpha   90.00
_cell.angle_beta   90.00
_cell.angle_gamma   90.00
#
_symmetry.space_group_name_H-M   'P 1'
#
loop_
_entity.id
_entity.type
_entity.pdbx_description
1 polymer ?
#
loop_
_entity_poly.entity_id
_entity_poly.type
_entity_poly.pdbx_seq_one_letter_code
_entity_poly.pdbx_strand_id
1 'polypeptide(L)'
;MLRHTRQPAGRPTPSAQQTGTSFIPAGSREEGPEPTADASRGLSRRPSSPPDGWLRHHRLRGLPTLPGSLIAELAAEHVTRDHPATAMTAWHALDFHRPVTARENGAQSVYRIRDAGSRQAGLETVELIGDVTTPDGRVLQRGVVHARLSVAHQPLIPTPPDVPVAPDHGSGQPGTPVFYHPRCPIHLSGLVASLAELRTWQGGATARFHPEIGTWNGRFAACRLPVLLIDALTQLALLTDGRSAAPDAAPGTARVPTAIDRVELFTPDNDTGLLSRYGGAGITLGARTGHNQAEADAWAAAPDGSVLARVIGVRAAPAVGGTGQ
;
A
#
# COMPACT_ATOMS: atom_id res chain seq x y z
N MET A 1 24.48 61.25 69.39
CA MET A 1 23.63 62.43 69.13
C MET A 1 22.31 61.93 68.55
N LEU A 2 21.26 61.80 69.36
CA LEU A 2 20.28 62.83 69.78
C LEU A 2 19.08 62.91 68.81
N ARG A 3 17.91 62.67 69.41
CA ARG A 3 16.54 63.16 69.11
C ARG A 3 15.71 62.28 68.16
N HIS A 4 14.67 61.59 68.65
CA HIS A 4 13.37 62.02 69.22
C HIS A 4 12.35 62.54 68.20
N THR A 5 11.17 61.90 68.25
CA THR A 5 9.81 62.46 68.05
C THR A 5 9.47 62.91 66.62
N ARG A 6 8.25 62.77 66.08
CA ARG A 6 6.90 62.92 66.66
C ARG A 6 5.87 62.43 65.60
N GLN A 7 4.76 61.82 66.02
CA GLN A 7 3.45 61.91 65.32
C GLN A 7 2.78 63.23 65.73
N PRO A 8 1.91 63.87 64.91
CA PRO A 8 0.46 63.58 64.98
C PRO A 8 -0.44 63.89 63.74
N ALA A 9 -1.64 63.31 63.79
CA ALA A 9 -3.01 63.81 63.45
C ALA A 9 -3.34 64.55 62.12
N GLY A 10 -4.26 63.95 61.35
CA GLY A 10 -5.67 64.40 61.22
C GLY A 10 -6.11 65.41 60.13
N ARG A 11 -6.83 64.90 59.10
CA ARG A 11 -7.96 65.43 58.24
C ARG A 11 -7.89 66.87 57.66
N PRO A 12 -8.61 67.26 56.55
CA PRO A 12 -9.78 66.64 55.88
C PRO A 12 -9.74 66.60 54.32
N THR A 13 -10.77 65.97 53.73
CA THR A 13 -11.19 65.90 52.30
C THR A 13 -11.42 67.27 51.61
N PRO A 14 -11.25 67.39 50.27
CA PRO A 14 -12.38 67.18 49.36
C PRO A 14 -12.06 66.52 47.99
N SER A 15 -13.16 66.05 47.39
CA SER A 15 -13.31 65.38 46.11
C SER A 15 -13.08 66.33 44.92
N ALA A 16 -12.33 65.89 43.90
CA ALA A 16 -12.44 66.37 42.53
C ALA A 16 -11.88 65.33 41.54
N GLN A 17 -12.78 64.76 40.76
CA GLN A 17 -12.67 64.24 39.38
C GLN A 17 -11.26 64.02 38.81
N GLN A 18 -10.93 62.76 38.54
CA GLN A 18 -10.04 62.40 37.43
C GLN A 18 -10.39 61.02 36.86
N THR A 19 -10.87 61.07 35.62
CA THR A 19 -10.66 60.14 34.50
C THR A 19 -10.16 58.74 34.88
N GLY A 20 -11.08 57.77 34.77
CA GLY A 20 -10.80 56.36 35.01
C GLY A 20 -9.82 55.77 33.98
N THR A 21 -8.61 55.49 34.43
CA THR A 21 -7.75 54.42 33.93
C THR A 21 -7.78 53.31 34.97
N SER A 22 -8.62 52.30 34.75
CA SER A 22 -8.69 51.13 35.62
C SER A 22 -7.60 50.14 35.22
N PHE A 23 -6.61 50.00 36.11
CA PHE A 23 -5.81 48.79 36.26
C PHE A 23 -6.76 47.64 36.66
N ILE A 24 -6.83 46.60 35.83
CA ILE A 24 -7.47 45.33 36.17
C ILE A 24 -6.43 44.43 36.87
N PRO A 25 -6.81 43.70 37.95
CA PRO A 25 -5.92 42.81 38.67
C PRO A 25 -5.63 41.54 37.87
N ALA A 26 -4.55 40.85 38.24
CA ALA A 26 -4.25 39.51 37.77
C ALA A 26 -5.46 38.58 38.00
N GLY A 27 -6.10 38.19 36.91
CA GLY A 27 -7.23 37.28 36.88
C GLY A 27 -7.32 36.64 35.51
N SER A 28 -7.24 35.31 35.48
CA SER A 28 -7.74 34.43 34.43
C SER A 28 -7.36 34.81 32.99
N ARG A 29 -6.26 34.22 32.50
CA ARG A 29 -6.15 33.85 31.09
C ARG A 29 -7.37 32.97 30.77
N GLU A 30 -8.36 33.54 30.10
CA GLU A 30 -9.20 32.74 29.23
C GLU A 30 -8.27 32.17 28.16
N GLU A 31 -7.89 30.92 28.38
CA GLU A 31 -7.41 30.05 27.32
C GLU A 31 -8.54 29.97 26.29
N GLY A 32 -8.46 30.84 25.27
CA GLY A 32 -9.18 30.62 24.03
C GLY A 32 -8.86 29.20 23.55
N PRO A 33 -9.84 28.46 23.01
CA PRO A 33 -9.61 27.08 22.63
C PRO A 33 -8.41 27.01 21.69
N GLU A 34 -7.36 26.31 22.13
CA GLU A 34 -6.29 25.88 21.25
C GLU A 34 -6.94 25.24 20.02
N PRO A 35 -6.52 25.59 18.80
CA PRO A 35 -6.97 24.88 17.62
C PRO A 35 -6.47 23.45 17.76
N THR A 36 -7.38 22.54 18.10
CA THR A 36 -7.17 21.10 18.04
C THR A 36 -7.01 20.70 16.57
N ALA A 37 -5.79 20.84 16.08
CA ALA A 37 -5.36 20.28 14.81
C ALA A 37 -5.12 18.77 15.00
N ASP A 38 -6.18 18.03 15.29
CA ASP A 38 -6.24 16.59 14.99
C ASP A 38 -7.35 16.36 13.96
N ALA A 39 -7.15 16.93 12.77
CA ALA A 39 -7.88 16.54 11.58
C ALA A 39 -7.02 15.56 10.78
N SER A 40 -6.58 14.47 11.41
CA SER A 40 -6.06 13.32 10.68
C SER A 40 -7.22 12.66 9.93
N ARG A 41 -7.55 13.18 8.74
CA ARG A 41 -8.48 12.56 7.79
C ARG A 41 -7.85 11.27 7.26
N GLY A 42 -7.82 10.20 8.05
CA GLY A 42 -7.26 8.91 7.66
C GLY A 42 -8.33 7.85 7.50
N LEU A 43 -8.29 7.06 6.41
CA LEU A 43 -9.11 5.86 6.31
C LEU A 43 -8.56 4.83 7.30
N SER A 44 -9.39 4.45 8.27
CA SER A 44 -9.09 3.31 9.14
C SER A 44 -9.68 2.04 8.54
N ARG A 45 -8.85 1.04 8.28
CA ARG A 45 -9.28 -0.30 7.86
C ARG A 45 -8.85 -1.35 8.86
N ARG A 46 -9.76 -2.27 9.16
CA ARG A 46 -9.46 -3.50 9.89
C ARG A 46 -9.35 -4.63 8.88
N PRO A 47 -8.15 -5.08 8.52
CA PRO A 47 -7.98 -6.39 7.91
C PRO A 47 -8.28 -7.42 9.00
N SER A 48 -9.56 -7.73 9.20
CA SER A 48 -9.93 -9.07 9.66
C SER A 48 -9.76 -10.02 8.48
N SER A 49 -9.74 -11.34 8.71
CA SER A 49 -10.22 -12.24 7.64
C SER A 49 -11.54 -11.65 7.18
N PRO A 50 -11.64 -11.19 5.93
CA PRO A 50 -12.86 -10.55 5.48
C PRO A 50 -13.99 -11.61 5.58
N PRO A 51 -15.27 -11.22 5.78
CA PRO A 51 -16.35 -12.21 5.91
C PRO A 51 -16.41 -13.20 4.73
N ASP A 52 -15.93 -12.76 3.56
CA ASP A 52 -15.82 -13.55 2.33
C ASP A 52 -14.56 -14.46 2.28
N GLY A 53 -13.62 -14.28 3.20
CA GLY A 53 -12.51 -15.16 3.52
C GLY A 53 -11.39 -15.24 2.48
N TRP A 54 -11.39 -14.46 1.40
CA TRP A 54 -10.45 -14.65 0.28
C TRP A 54 -8.98 -14.47 0.69
N LEU A 55 -8.70 -13.64 1.71
CA LEU A 55 -7.32 -13.35 2.14
C LEU A 55 -6.58 -14.59 2.66
N ARG A 56 -7.30 -15.67 3.03
CA ARG A 56 -6.71 -16.99 3.33
C ARG A 56 -5.87 -17.54 2.18
N HIS A 57 -6.11 -17.05 0.96
CA HIS A 57 -5.42 -17.46 -0.24
C HIS A 57 -4.08 -16.72 -0.44
N HIS A 58 -3.85 -15.61 0.26
CA HIS A 58 -2.60 -14.85 0.21
C HIS A 58 -1.96 -14.84 1.60
N ARG A 59 -1.05 -15.79 1.86
CA ARG A 59 -0.47 -16.01 3.20
C ARG A 59 1.02 -15.73 3.21
N LEU A 60 1.48 -15.11 4.30
CA LEU A 60 2.89 -15.00 4.65
C LEU A 60 3.10 -15.62 6.03
N ARG A 61 4.02 -16.59 6.11
CA ARG A 61 4.33 -17.40 7.28
C ARG A 61 3.07 -17.97 7.94
N GLY A 62 2.16 -18.46 7.10
CA GLY A 62 0.88 -19.02 7.51
C GLY A 62 -0.19 -18.00 7.91
N LEU A 63 0.09 -16.70 7.92
CA LEU A 63 -0.90 -15.67 8.27
C LEU A 63 -1.50 -15.02 7.01
N PRO A 64 -2.83 -14.86 6.93
CA PRO A 64 -3.45 -14.04 5.89
C PRO A 64 -2.82 -12.65 5.87
N THR A 65 -2.32 -12.22 4.72
CA THR A 65 -1.52 -11.00 4.58
C THR A 65 -2.01 -10.23 3.36
N LEU A 66 -2.15 -8.92 3.47
CA LEU A 66 -2.58 -8.10 2.34
C LEU A 66 -1.48 -8.10 1.26
N PRO A 67 -1.82 -8.36 -0.01
CA PRO A 67 -0.90 -8.13 -1.12
C PRO A 67 -0.60 -6.62 -1.24
N GLY A 68 0.59 -6.30 -1.76
CA GLY A 68 0.99 -4.92 -2.01
C GLY A 68 0.02 -4.17 -2.95
N SER A 69 -0.57 -4.88 -3.91
CA SER A 69 -1.60 -4.34 -4.82
C SER A 69 -2.86 -3.86 -4.09
N LEU A 70 -3.25 -4.52 -3.01
CA LEU A 70 -4.39 -4.07 -2.19
C LEU A 70 -4.01 -2.89 -1.29
N ILE A 71 -2.75 -2.78 -0.88
CA ILE A 71 -2.26 -1.56 -0.21
C ILE A 71 -2.34 -0.37 -1.21
N ALA A 72 -1.98 -0.60 -2.48
CA ALA A 72 -2.13 0.40 -3.54
C ALA A 72 -3.60 0.80 -3.78
N GLU A 73 -4.55 -0.15 -3.75
CA GLU A 73 -5.99 0.15 -3.82
C GLU A 73 -6.46 1.00 -2.62
N LEU A 74 -5.99 0.72 -1.40
CA LEU A 74 -6.34 1.53 -0.24
C LEU A 74 -5.80 2.96 -0.34
N ALA A 75 -4.61 3.13 -0.92
CA ALA A 75 -4.03 4.43 -1.25
C ALA A 75 -4.84 5.16 -2.32
N ALA A 76 -5.23 4.46 -3.38
CA ALA A 76 -6.09 4.98 -4.43
C ALA A 76 -7.43 5.46 -3.87
N GLU A 77 -8.08 4.63 -3.05
CA GLU A 77 -9.34 4.98 -2.37
C GLU A 77 -9.17 6.23 -1.51
N HIS A 78 -8.04 6.36 -0.81
CA HIS A 78 -7.75 7.51 0.03
C HIS A 78 -7.65 8.81 -0.75
N VAL A 79 -6.80 8.82 -1.78
CA VAL A 79 -6.55 10.00 -2.63
C VAL A 79 -7.80 10.39 -3.43
N THR A 80 -8.57 9.41 -3.91
CA THR A 80 -9.78 9.67 -4.71
C THR A 80 -10.88 10.37 -3.90
N ARG A 81 -10.88 10.33 -2.56
CA ARG A 81 -11.87 11.08 -1.75
C ARG A 81 -11.76 12.58 -1.96
N ASP A 82 -10.53 13.07 -2.07
CA ASP A 82 -10.25 14.48 -2.32
C ASP A 82 -10.22 14.79 -3.83
N HIS A 83 -10.07 13.76 -4.68
CA HIS A 83 -10.00 13.87 -6.14
C HIS A 83 -10.96 12.91 -6.88
N PRO A 84 -12.29 13.04 -6.72
CA PRO A 84 -13.25 12.08 -7.28
C PRO A 84 -13.36 12.10 -8.81
N ALA A 85 -12.86 13.16 -9.47
CA ALA A 85 -12.94 13.34 -10.93
C ALA A 85 -11.65 12.97 -11.68
N THR A 86 -10.67 12.36 -11.01
CA THR A 86 -9.40 11.97 -11.62
C THR A 86 -9.29 10.46 -11.81
N ALA A 87 -8.58 10.05 -12.84
CA ALA A 87 -8.11 8.68 -12.99
C ALA A 87 -6.85 8.48 -12.14
N MET A 88 -6.76 7.33 -11.48
CA MET A 88 -5.53 6.88 -10.83
C MET A 88 -4.69 6.14 -11.87
N THR A 89 -3.54 6.69 -12.22
CA THR A 89 -2.80 6.26 -13.43
C THR A 89 -1.45 5.66 -13.12
N ALA A 90 -0.86 6.01 -11.97
CA ALA A 90 0.37 5.39 -11.53
C ALA A 90 0.53 5.43 -10.01
N TRP A 91 1.37 4.53 -9.51
CA TRP A 91 1.88 4.54 -8.15
C TRP A 91 3.39 4.57 -8.22
N HIS A 92 4.01 5.32 -7.32
CA HIS A 92 5.45 5.53 -7.29
C HIS A 92 6.00 5.20 -5.92
N ALA A 93 7.23 4.68 -5.90
CA ALA A 93 7.99 4.40 -4.69
C ALA A 93 7.15 3.64 -3.64
N LEU A 94 6.60 2.50 -4.04
CA LEU A 94 5.88 1.63 -3.12
C LEU A 94 6.91 0.88 -2.27
N ASP A 95 7.12 1.35 -1.05
CA ASP A 95 8.04 0.75 -0.09
C ASP A 95 7.27 -0.08 0.94
N PHE A 96 7.60 -1.37 1.05
CA PHE A 96 6.97 -2.29 1.99
C PHE A 96 7.90 -2.56 3.17
N HIS A 97 7.69 -1.82 4.25
CA HIS A 97 8.51 -1.95 5.46
C HIS A 97 8.12 -3.16 6.29
N ARG A 98 6.81 -3.47 6.37
CA ARG A 98 6.28 -4.55 7.21
C ARG A 98 5.02 -5.17 6.60
N PRO A 99 4.84 -6.49 6.72
CA PRO A 99 3.61 -7.15 6.31
C PRO A 99 2.38 -6.57 7.03
N VAL A 100 1.26 -6.54 6.33
CA VAL A 100 -0.05 -6.15 6.86
C VAL A 100 -0.87 -7.41 7.02
N THR A 101 -0.87 -7.98 8.23
CA THR A 101 -1.48 -9.28 8.49
C THR A 101 -2.89 -9.11 9.03
N ALA A 102 -3.80 -9.94 8.53
CA ALA A 102 -5.11 -10.12 9.14
C ALA A 102 -5.03 -11.22 10.20
N ARG A 103 -5.75 -11.03 11.29
CA ARG A 103 -5.81 -11.99 12.40
C ARG A 103 -7.12 -12.74 12.39
N GLU A 104 -7.05 -14.04 12.64
CA GLU A 104 -8.21 -14.94 12.66
C GLU A 104 -8.90 -14.95 14.04
N ASN A 105 -8.16 -14.70 15.13
CA ASN A 105 -8.64 -14.88 16.51
C ASN A 105 -9.34 -13.66 17.14
N GLY A 106 -9.90 -12.76 16.33
CA GLY A 106 -10.64 -11.58 16.83
C GLY A 106 -9.79 -10.45 17.44
N ALA A 107 -8.49 -10.65 17.70
CA ALA A 107 -7.57 -9.56 18.04
C ALA A 107 -7.39 -8.64 16.82
N GLN A 108 -8.03 -7.46 16.85
CA GLN A 108 -8.12 -6.56 15.71
C GLN A 108 -6.82 -5.76 15.53
N SER A 109 -6.08 -6.03 14.45
CA SER A 109 -5.11 -5.07 13.94
C SER A 109 -5.86 -3.98 13.19
N VAL A 110 -5.78 -2.73 13.66
CA VAL A 110 -6.31 -1.57 12.94
C VAL A 110 -5.17 -0.93 12.18
N TYR A 111 -5.33 -0.82 10.87
CA TYR A 111 -4.42 -0.07 10.02
C TYR A 111 -5.11 1.21 9.59
N ARG A 112 -4.34 2.29 9.46
CA ARG A 112 -4.84 3.57 8.96
C ARG A 112 -3.98 4.01 7.82
N ILE A 113 -4.59 4.55 6.80
CA ILE A 113 -3.87 5.29 5.78
C ILE A 113 -3.95 6.78 6.10
N ARG A 114 -2.85 7.51 5.90
CA ARG A 114 -2.78 8.95 6.13
C ARG A 114 -1.87 9.58 5.09
N ASP A 115 -1.99 10.89 4.93
CA ASP A 115 -1.06 11.67 4.15
C ASP A 115 0.32 11.70 4.83
N ALA A 116 1.37 11.58 4.04
CA ALA A 116 2.76 11.68 4.50
C ALA A 116 3.27 13.14 4.52
N GLY A 117 2.40 14.11 4.25
CA GLY A 117 2.72 15.54 4.23
C GLY A 117 3.38 16.06 2.94
N SER A 118 3.82 15.18 2.03
CA SER A 118 4.31 15.56 0.70
C SER A 118 3.17 15.56 -0.30
N ARG A 119 2.82 16.75 -0.82
CA ARG A 119 1.84 16.93 -1.89
C ARG A 119 2.50 17.69 -3.03
N GLN A 120 2.60 17.05 -4.19
CA GLN A 120 2.88 17.72 -5.46
C GLN A 120 1.59 17.67 -6.29
N ALA A 121 1.37 18.66 -7.16
CA ALA A 121 0.19 18.66 -8.03
C ALA A 121 0.10 17.34 -8.82
N GLY A 122 -0.99 16.58 -8.62
CA GLY A 122 -1.21 15.29 -9.27
C GLY A 122 -0.43 14.11 -8.67
N LEU A 123 0.25 14.28 -7.54
CA LEU A 123 1.01 13.22 -6.86
C LEU A 123 0.93 13.36 -5.33
N GLU A 124 0.31 12.39 -4.68
CA GLU A 124 0.10 12.38 -3.23
C GLU A 124 0.82 11.23 -2.55
N THR A 125 1.69 11.55 -1.59
CA THR A 125 2.36 10.52 -0.78
C THR A 125 1.52 10.17 0.43
N VAL A 126 1.29 8.87 0.62
CA VAL A 126 0.54 8.31 1.75
C VAL A 126 1.35 7.26 2.49
N GLU A 127 1.00 7.07 3.76
CA GLU A 127 1.55 6.02 4.62
C GLU A 127 0.42 5.14 5.15
N LEU A 128 0.62 3.83 5.07
CA LEU A 128 -0.18 2.86 5.81
C LEU A 128 0.50 2.60 7.16
N ILE A 129 -0.15 3.03 8.24
CA ILE A 129 0.32 2.87 9.61
C ILE A 129 -0.52 1.84 10.37
N GLY A 130 0.09 1.14 11.33
CA GLY A 130 -0.57 0.14 12.15
C GLY A 130 0.20 -0.13 13.43
N ASP A 131 -0.46 -0.80 14.38
CA ASP A 131 0.18 -1.23 15.62
C ASP A 131 0.88 -2.58 15.42
N VAL A 132 2.12 -2.69 15.90
CA VAL A 132 2.83 -3.96 15.99
C VAL A 132 2.38 -4.65 17.27
N THR A 133 1.87 -5.87 17.14
CA THR A 133 1.29 -6.64 18.25
C THR A 133 1.87 -8.04 18.31
N THR A 134 2.00 -8.60 19.52
CA THR A 134 2.32 -10.01 19.73
C THR A 134 1.14 -10.91 19.31
N PRO A 135 1.35 -12.24 19.15
CA PRO A 135 0.27 -13.17 18.80
C PRO A 135 -0.92 -13.17 19.78
N ASP A 136 -0.67 -12.96 21.07
CA ASP A 136 -1.68 -12.82 22.13
C ASP A 136 -2.36 -11.44 22.16
N GLY A 137 -2.01 -10.53 21.23
CA GLY A 137 -2.70 -9.26 21.04
C GLY A 137 -2.10 -8.07 21.79
N ARG A 138 -1.04 -8.28 22.57
CA ARG A 138 -0.34 -7.18 23.26
C ARG A 138 0.34 -6.27 22.24
N VAL A 139 0.08 -4.97 22.32
CA VAL A 139 0.73 -3.95 21.48
C VAL A 139 2.17 -3.76 21.93
N LEU A 140 3.11 -4.00 21.03
CA LEU A 140 4.56 -3.76 21.21
C LEU A 140 4.94 -2.33 20.80
N GLN A 141 4.35 -1.83 19.71
CA GLN A 141 4.63 -0.49 19.21
C GLN A 141 3.39 0.05 18.49
N ARG A 142 3.08 1.34 18.67
CA ARG A 142 1.93 2.01 18.03
C ARG A 142 2.32 2.82 16.81
N GLY A 143 1.41 2.93 15.85
CA GLY A 143 1.53 3.88 14.73
C GLY A 143 2.75 3.65 13.84
N VAL A 144 3.16 2.39 13.67
CA VAL A 144 4.32 2.00 12.86
C VAL A 144 3.97 2.06 11.38
N VAL A 145 4.87 2.58 10.55
CA VAL A 145 4.71 2.55 9.10
C VAL A 145 4.91 1.12 8.58
N HIS A 146 3.90 0.60 7.89
CA HIS A 146 3.92 -0.69 7.19
C HIS A 146 4.26 -0.53 5.72
N ALA A 147 3.72 0.52 5.09
CA ALA A 147 4.02 0.85 3.71
C ALA A 147 3.97 2.36 3.49
N ARG A 148 4.74 2.83 2.51
CA ARG A 148 4.73 4.20 2.01
C ARG A 148 4.67 4.14 0.49
N LEU A 149 3.87 5.00 -0.12
CA LEU A 149 3.72 5.06 -1.57
C LEU A 149 3.18 6.42 -2.00
N SER A 150 3.43 6.79 -3.24
CA SER A 150 2.81 7.97 -3.85
C SER A 150 1.83 7.58 -4.94
N VAL A 151 0.66 8.21 -4.96
CA VAL A 151 -0.40 7.95 -5.93
C VAL A 151 -0.43 9.11 -6.92
N ALA A 152 -0.20 8.80 -8.19
CA ALA A 152 -0.35 9.75 -9.28
C ALA A 152 -1.79 9.75 -9.78
N HIS A 153 -2.35 10.94 -9.91
CA HIS A 153 -3.73 11.13 -10.35
C HIS A 153 -3.81 12.27 -11.36
N GLN A 154 -4.57 12.04 -12.43
CA GLN A 154 -4.71 12.98 -13.52
C GLN A 154 -6.09 12.86 -14.18
N PRO A 155 -6.56 13.85 -14.96
CA PRO A 155 -7.91 13.83 -15.51
C PRO A 155 -8.18 12.68 -16.50
N LEU A 156 -7.14 12.17 -17.17
CA LEU A 156 -7.25 11.19 -18.25
C LEU A 156 -6.26 10.04 -18.06
N ILE A 157 -6.66 8.85 -18.48
CA ILE A 157 -5.77 7.69 -18.55
C ILE A 157 -4.70 7.96 -19.62
N PRO A 158 -3.41 7.74 -19.33
CA PRO A 158 -2.35 7.97 -20.29
C PRO A 158 -2.45 6.97 -21.43
N THR A 159 -2.01 7.38 -22.62
CA THR A 159 -1.83 6.46 -23.74
C THR A 159 -0.79 5.40 -23.36
N PRO A 160 -1.06 4.10 -23.62
CA PRO A 160 -0.06 3.06 -23.43
C PRO A 160 1.23 3.39 -24.17
N PRO A 161 2.42 3.22 -23.57
CA PRO A 161 3.67 3.31 -24.31
C PRO A 161 3.77 2.16 -25.31
N ASP A 162 4.58 2.33 -26.33
CA ASP A 162 5.09 1.19 -27.08
C ASP A 162 5.98 0.37 -26.15
N VAL A 163 5.55 -0.84 -25.81
CA VAL A 163 6.31 -1.78 -24.99
C VAL A 163 6.82 -2.89 -25.90
N PRO A 164 8.00 -3.48 -25.62
CA PRO A 164 8.46 -4.63 -26.37
C PRO A 164 7.38 -5.71 -26.42
N VAL A 165 7.19 -6.28 -27.61
CA VAL A 165 6.35 -7.46 -27.81
C VAL A 165 6.76 -8.50 -26.75
N ALA A 166 5.76 -9.06 -26.05
CA ALA A 166 6.03 -10.15 -25.12
C ALA A 166 6.89 -11.21 -25.83
N PRO A 167 8.00 -11.67 -25.23
CA PRO A 167 8.76 -12.78 -25.79
C PRO A 167 7.81 -13.91 -26.14
N ASP A 168 8.05 -14.59 -27.26
CA ASP A 168 7.19 -15.69 -27.67
C ASP A 168 7.04 -16.69 -26.52
N HIS A 169 5.78 -17.06 -26.22
CA HIS A 169 5.41 -18.00 -25.14
C HIS A 169 6.04 -19.39 -25.33
N GLY A 170 6.65 -19.66 -26.49
CA GLY A 170 7.44 -20.86 -26.75
C GLY A 170 8.86 -20.85 -26.16
N SER A 171 9.38 -19.70 -25.74
CA SER A 171 10.74 -19.58 -25.19
C SER A 171 10.73 -19.72 -23.66
N GLY A 172 11.38 -20.77 -23.15
CA GLY A 172 11.53 -20.99 -21.70
C GLY A 172 11.05 -22.35 -21.20
N GLN A 173 11.43 -22.67 -19.97
CA GLN A 173 11.04 -23.92 -19.32
C GLN A 173 9.65 -23.77 -18.69
N PRO A 174 8.76 -24.76 -18.87
CA PRO A 174 7.50 -24.78 -18.13
C PRO A 174 7.78 -24.95 -16.63
N GLY A 175 6.99 -24.29 -15.80
CA GLY A 175 7.18 -24.36 -14.35
C GLY A 175 5.92 -24.05 -13.58
N THR A 176 6.03 -24.14 -12.27
CA THR A 176 5.01 -23.66 -11.33
C THR A 176 5.72 -22.76 -10.33
N PRO A 177 5.18 -21.56 -10.03
CA PRO A 177 5.80 -20.70 -9.03
C PRO A 177 6.01 -21.41 -7.70
N VAL A 178 7.19 -21.30 -7.10
CA VAL A 178 7.50 -21.92 -5.79
C VAL A 178 6.52 -21.47 -4.69
N PHE A 179 6.02 -20.23 -4.79
CA PHE A 179 5.06 -19.66 -3.85
C PHE A 179 3.62 -20.18 -4.02
N TYR A 180 3.35 -21.10 -4.96
CA TYR A 180 2.11 -21.88 -4.99
C TYR A 180 2.21 -23.16 -4.16
N HIS A 181 3.40 -23.52 -3.69
CA HIS A 181 3.59 -24.68 -2.84
C HIS A 181 3.10 -24.40 -1.39
N PRO A 182 2.30 -25.28 -0.76
CA PRO A 182 1.67 -25.00 0.55
C PRO A 182 2.65 -24.85 1.72
N ARG A 183 3.84 -25.45 1.61
CA ARG A 183 4.96 -25.28 2.58
C ARG A 183 5.79 -24.01 2.36
N CYS A 184 5.52 -23.23 1.32
CA CYS A 184 6.25 -22.01 1.06
C CYS A 184 5.89 -20.96 2.13
N PRO A 185 6.87 -20.21 2.68
CA PRO A 185 6.59 -19.15 3.63
C PRO A 185 5.63 -18.11 3.07
N ILE A 186 5.76 -17.74 1.79
CA ILE A 186 4.71 -17.04 1.06
C ILE A 186 3.92 -18.07 0.27
N HIS A 187 2.64 -18.23 0.59
CA HIS A 187 1.77 -19.21 -0.06
C HIS A 187 0.58 -18.49 -0.69
N LEU A 188 0.51 -18.60 -2.01
CA LEU A 188 -0.53 -18.06 -2.86
C LEU A 188 -1.36 -19.23 -3.43
N SER A 189 -2.68 -19.12 -3.36
CA SER A 189 -3.61 -20.16 -3.82
C SER A 189 -4.89 -19.53 -4.38
N GLY A 190 -5.83 -20.34 -4.90
CA GLY A 190 -7.13 -19.87 -5.38
C GLY A 190 -7.00 -18.67 -6.33
N LEU A 191 -7.81 -17.63 -6.11
CA LEU A 191 -7.84 -16.44 -6.96
C LEU A 191 -6.51 -15.66 -7.09
N VAL A 192 -5.62 -15.74 -6.10
CA VAL A 192 -4.31 -15.04 -6.17
C VAL A 192 -3.23 -15.90 -6.81
N ALA A 193 -3.46 -17.20 -7.01
CA ALA A 193 -2.61 -18.03 -7.86
C ALA A 193 -3.01 -17.86 -9.33
N SER A 194 -2.80 -16.64 -9.84
CA SER A 194 -3.39 -16.15 -11.10
C SER A 194 -2.49 -16.29 -12.33
N LEU A 195 -1.36 -16.99 -12.22
CA LEU A 195 -0.45 -17.26 -13.34
C LEU A 195 -0.74 -18.64 -13.93
N ALA A 196 -1.13 -18.68 -15.21
CA ALA A 196 -1.27 -19.89 -16.00
C ALA A 196 -0.20 -19.95 -17.12
N GLU A 197 0.06 -21.14 -17.65
CA GLU A 197 0.99 -21.35 -18.78
C GLU A 197 2.38 -20.73 -18.56
N LEU A 198 2.87 -20.75 -17.32
CA LEU A 198 4.14 -20.13 -16.95
C LEU A 198 5.32 -20.72 -17.73
N ARG A 199 6.14 -19.83 -18.28
CA ARG A 199 7.46 -20.12 -18.85
C ARG A 199 8.50 -19.23 -18.21
N THR A 200 9.66 -19.79 -17.87
CA THR A 200 10.77 -19.02 -17.31
C THR A 200 12.08 -19.33 -18.01
N TRP A 201 12.97 -18.35 -18.01
CA TRP A 201 14.36 -18.48 -18.45
C TRP A 201 15.23 -17.56 -17.60
N GLN A 202 16.55 -17.62 -17.80
CA GLN A 202 17.44 -16.68 -17.11
C GLN A 202 17.16 -15.26 -17.59
N GLY A 203 16.65 -14.42 -16.70
CA GLY A 203 16.40 -13.01 -16.97
C GLY A 203 15.00 -12.68 -17.46
N GLY A 204 14.06 -13.64 -17.46
CA GLY A 204 12.69 -13.35 -17.84
C GLY A 204 11.69 -14.48 -17.63
N ALA A 205 10.42 -14.13 -17.77
CA ALA A 205 9.29 -15.04 -17.65
C ALA A 205 8.10 -14.57 -18.48
N THR A 206 7.24 -15.50 -18.92
CA THR A 206 5.92 -15.21 -19.48
C THR A 206 4.85 -16.06 -18.82
N ALA A 207 3.61 -15.57 -18.83
CA ALA A 207 2.45 -16.31 -18.35
C ALA A 207 1.17 -15.78 -19.00
N ARG A 208 0.06 -16.48 -18.78
CA ARG A 208 -1.30 -15.97 -18.96
C ARG A 208 -1.87 -15.55 -17.62
N PHE A 209 -2.54 -14.40 -17.62
CA PHE A 209 -3.33 -13.97 -16.47
C PHE A 209 -4.66 -14.70 -16.47
N HIS A 210 -4.88 -15.54 -15.45
CA HIS A 210 -6.06 -16.39 -15.35
C HIS A 210 -6.50 -16.57 -13.88
N PRO A 211 -6.95 -15.50 -13.21
CA PRO A 211 -7.47 -15.60 -11.85
C PRO A 211 -8.83 -16.31 -11.79
N GLU A 212 -9.00 -17.21 -10.83
CA GLU A 212 -10.28 -17.85 -10.54
C GLU A 212 -11.09 -17.02 -9.51
N ILE A 213 -11.70 -15.91 -9.95
CA ILE A 213 -12.38 -14.96 -9.04
C ILE A 213 -13.64 -15.56 -8.38
N GLY A 214 -14.37 -16.44 -9.06
CA GLY A 214 -15.52 -17.15 -8.51
C GLY A 214 -16.51 -16.26 -7.74
N THR A 215 -16.86 -16.68 -6.52
CA THR A 215 -17.83 -15.97 -5.65
C THR A 215 -17.36 -14.60 -5.17
N TRP A 216 -16.09 -14.24 -5.35
CA TRP A 216 -15.54 -12.95 -4.94
C TRP A 216 -15.70 -11.85 -5.99
N ASN A 217 -16.39 -12.11 -7.11
CA ASN A 217 -16.57 -11.14 -8.18
C ASN A 217 -17.03 -9.75 -7.70
N GLY A 218 -18.04 -9.70 -6.83
CA GLY A 218 -18.53 -8.43 -6.28
C GLY A 218 -17.47 -7.66 -5.46
N ARG A 219 -16.54 -8.36 -4.80
CA ARG A 219 -15.45 -7.74 -4.03
C ARG A 219 -14.45 -7.05 -4.94
N PHE A 220 -14.05 -7.70 -6.03
CA PHE A 220 -13.08 -7.16 -6.99
C PHE A 220 -13.70 -6.17 -7.97
N ALA A 221 -14.99 -6.29 -8.26
CA ALA A 221 -15.74 -5.28 -9.01
C ALA A 221 -15.82 -3.93 -8.27
N ALA A 222 -15.69 -3.92 -6.94
CA ALA A 222 -15.67 -2.71 -6.12
C ALA A 222 -14.27 -2.06 -6.03
N CYS A 223 -13.22 -2.73 -6.51
CA CYS A 223 -11.88 -2.15 -6.55
C CYS A 223 -11.77 -1.14 -7.69
N ARG A 224 -10.97 -0.08 -7.48
CA ARG A 224 -10.58 0.86 -8.54
C ARG A 224 -9.48 0.27 -9.39
N LEU A 225 -8.58 -0.50 -8.78
CA LEU A 225 -7.42 -1.09 -9.43
C LEU A 225 -7.67 -2.54 -9.82
N PRO A 226 -7.00 -3.05 -10.87
CA PRO A 226 -6.91 -4.47 -11.13
C PRO A 226 -5.90 -5.11 -10.17
N VAL A 227 -6.32 -5.28 -8.92
CA VAL A 227 -5.45 -5.72 -7.81
C VAL A 227 -4.88 -7.11 -8.03
N LEU A 228 -5.61 -8.02 -8.68
CA LEU A 228 -5.11 -9.37 -9.01
C LEU A 228 -4.13 -9.30 -10.17
N LEU A 229 -4.37 -8.46 -11.19
CA LEU A 229 -3.40 -8.25 -12.28
C LEU A 229 -2.08 -7.69 -11.76
N ILE A 230 -2.11 -6.66 -10.91
CA ILE A 230 -0.90 -6.05 -10.33
C ILE A 230 -0.15 -7.07 -9.46
N ASP A 231 -0.88 -7.88 -8.69
CA ASP A 231 -0.29 -8.96 -7.90
C ASP A 231 0.36 -10.02 -8.80
N ALA A 232 -0.32 -10.44 -9.87
CA ALA A 232 0.21 -11.38 -10.87
C ALA A 232 1.50 -10.85 -11.55
N LEU A 233 1.54 -9.57 -11.91
CA LEU A 233 2.73 -8.94 -12.47
C LEU A 233 3.90 -8.94 -11.49
N THR A 234 3.61 -8.66 -10.21
CA THR A 234 4.61 -8.71 -9.14
C THR A 234 5.10 -10.14 -8.93
N GLN A 235 4.20 -11.13 -8.91
CA GLN A 235 4.54 -12.55 -8.87
C GLN A 235 5.47 -12.93 -10.02
N LEU A 236 5.14 -12.55 -11.26
CA LEU A 236 5.93 -12.88 -12.45
C LEU A 236 7.33 -12.24 -12.40
N ALA A 237 7.43 -10.99 -11.94
CA ALA A 237 8.71 -10.29 -11.77
C ALA A 237 9.66 -11.03 -10.80
N LEU A 238 9.13 -11.65 -9.73
CA LEU A 238 9.91 -12.44 -8.78
C LEU A 238 10.49 -13.73 -9.37
N LEU A 239 9.99 -14.19 -10.53
CA LEU A 239 10.42 -15.43 -11.19
C LEU A 239 11.50 -15.20 -12.26
N THR A 240 11.91 -13.95 -12.50
CA THR A 240 12.91 -13.60 -13.54
C THR A 240 14.31 -14.16 -13.26
N ASP A 241 14.59 -14.62 -12.03
CA ASP A 241 15.83 -15.32 -11.69
C ASP A 241 15.89 -16.76 -12.25
N GLY A 242 14.77 -17.28 -12.77
CA GLY A 242 14.62 -18.63 -13.33
C GLY A 242 14.67 -19.76 -12.29
N ARG A 243 15.10 -19.49 -11.05
CA ARG A 243 15.25 -20.49 -9.98
C ARG A 243 13.96 -20.70 -9.22
N SER A 244 13.18 -19.65 -9.04
CA SER A 244 11.97 -19.65 -8.22
C SER A 244 10.76 -20.34 -8.88
N ALA A 245 10.91 -20.87 -10.10
CA ALA A 245 9.89 -21.63 -10.82
C ALA A 245 10.38 -23.01 -11.32
N ALA A 246 11.62 -23.39 -10.98
CA ALA A 246 12.18 -24.67 -11.38
C ALA A 246 11.43 -25.84 -10.71
N PRO A 247 11.31 -27.02 -11.34
CA PRO A 247 10.60 -28.17 -10.78
C PRO A 247 11.10 -28.61 -9.39
N ASP A 248 12.38 -28.36 -9.11
CA ASP A 248 13.09 -28.69 -7.87
C ASP A 248 13.28 -27.49 -6.92
N ALA A 249 12.64 -26.36 -7.21
CA ALA A 249 12.75 -25.16 -6.38
C ALA A 249 12.31 -25.44 -4.94
N ALA A 250 13.26 -25.34 -4.01
CA ALA A 250 12.97 -25.56 -2.60
C ALA A 250 12.08 -24.42 -2.06
N PRO A 251 11.01 -24.70 -1.28
CA PRO A 251 10.12 -23.66 -0.73
C PRO A 251 10.81 -22.53 0.05
N GLY A 252 12.02 -22.77 0.57
CA GLY A 252 12.83 -21.76 1.27
C GLY A 252 13.47 -20.71 0.37
N THR A 253 13.47 -20.88 -0.96
CA THR A 253 14.05 -19.91 -1.91
C THR A 253 13.10 -18.77 -2.26
N ALA A 254 11.84 -18.86 -1.84
CA ALA A 254 10.83 -17.86 -2.17
C ALA A 254 11.21 -16.47 -1.65
N ARG A 255 10.89 -15.47 -2.45
CA ARG A 255 11.13 -14.05 -2.15
C ARG A 255 9.80 -13.32 -2.02
N VAL A 256 9.83 -12.20 -1.31
CA VAL A 256 8.71 -11.26 -1.19
C VAL A 256 9.13 -9.89 -1.68
N PRO A 257 8.21 -9.11 -2.30
CA PRO A 257 8.52 -7.76 -2.72
C PRO A 257 8.79 -6.88 -1.49
N THR A 258 9.86 -6.10 -1.54
CA THR A 258 10.21 -5.09 -0.52
C THR A 258 10.03 -3.67 -1.05
N ALA A 259 10.12 -3.49 -2.36
CA ALA A 259 9.77 -2.23 -3.00
C ALA A 259 9.33 -2.45 -4.45
N ILE A 260 8.56 -1.50 -4.98
CA ILE A 260 8.23 -1.36 -6.40
C ILE A 260 8.42 0.13 -6.74
N ASP A 261 9.30 0.42 -7.69
CA ASP A 261 9.56 1.82 -8.05
C ASP A 261 8.35 2.46 -8.72
N ARG A 262 7.66 1.72 -9.61
CA ARG A 262 6.46 2.24 -10.26
C ARG A 262 5.46 1.16 -10.64
N VAL A 263 4.17 1.48 -10.50
CA VAL A 263 3.06 0.77 -11.15
C VAL A 263 2.39 1.76 -12.10
N GLU A 264 2.13 1.37 -13.34
CA GLU A 264 1.44 2.20 -14.34
C GLU A 264 0.21 1.47 -14.86
N LEU A 265 -0.91 2.17 -15.00
CA LEU A 265 -2.15 1.65 -15.57
C LEU A 265 -2.52 2.44 -16.82
N PHE A 266 -2.89 1.70 -17.86
CA PHE A 266 -3.31 2.22 -19.16
C PHE A 266 -4.73 1.76 -19.53
N THR A 267 -5.48 1.31 -18.52
CA THR A 267 -6.86 0.86 -18.62
C THR A 267 -7.67 1.42 -17.45
N PRO A 268 -8.96 1.74 -17.64
CA PRO A 268 -9.86 2.05 -16.53
C PRO A 268 -10.36 0.79 -15.80
N ASP A 269 -10.14 -0.39 -16.40
CA ASP A 269 -10.78 -1.63 -15.96
C ASP A 269 -10.07 -2.20 -14.71
N ASN A 270 -10.85 -2.55 -13.70
CA ASN A 270 -10.41 -3.43 -12.61
C ASN A 270 -10.40 -4.90 -13.08
N ASP A 271 -10.08 -5.84 -12.19
CA ASP A 271 -9.96 -7.26 -12.56
C ASP A 271 -11.25 -7.83 -13.18
N THR A 272 -12.42 -7.40 -12.69
CA THR A 272 -13.71 -7.85 -13.24
C THR A 272 -13.96 -7.29 -14.63
N GLY A 273 -13.68 -5.99 -14.84
CA GLY A 273 -13.77 -5.36 -16.17
C GLY A 273 -12.83 -6.02 -17.18
N LEU A 274 -11.59 -6.27 -16.77
CA LEU A 274 -10.57 -6.94 -17.59
C LEU A 274 -10.98 -8.35 -17.99
N LEU A 275 -11.50 -9.15 -17.05
CA LEU A 275 -11.95 -10.51 -17.35
C LEU A 275 -13.21 -10.53 -18.22
N SER A 276 -14.12 -9.59 -18.02
CA SER A 276 -15.29 -9.44 -18.89
C SER A 276 -14.87 -9.14 -20.34
N ARG A 277 -13.89 -8.25 -20.51
CA ARG A 277 -13.44 -7.79 -21.82
C ARG A 277 -12.49 -8.77 -22.52
N TYR A 278 -11.58 -9.38 -21.78
CA TYR A 278 -10.47 -10.15 -22.33
C TYR A 278 -10.40 -11.60 -21.84
N GLY A 279 -11.24 -12.04 -20.91
CA GLY A 279 -11.14 -13.37 -20.29
C GLY A 279 -11.19 -14.54 -21.28
N GLY A 280 -11.92 -14.40 -22.39
CA GLY A 280 -11.97 -15.42 -23.43
C GLY A 280 -10.73 -15.49 -24.33
N ALA A 281 -10.08 -14.36 -24.60
CA ALA A 281 -8.89 -14.28 -25.47
C ALA A 281 -7.57 -14.30 -24.68
N GLY A 282 -7.65 -14.07 -23.36
CA GLY A 282 -6.54 -14.08 -22.42
C GLY A 282 -5.73 -12.78 -22.39
N ILE A 283 -5.24 -12.41 -21.22
CA ILE A 283 -4.24 -11.34 -21.04
C ILE A 283 -2.86 -11.99 -20.95
N THR A 284 -1.93 -11.52 -21.77
CA THR A 284 -0.53 -11.99 -21.77
C THR A 284 0.28 -11.20 -20.76
N LEU A 285 1.09 -11.91 -19.97
CA LEU A 285 2.03 -11.30 -19.03
C LEU A 285 3.46 -11.58 -19.49
N GLY A 286 4.32 -10.58 -19.39
CA GLY A 286 5.76 -10.70 -19.61
C GLY A 286 6.52 -10.07 -18.46
N ALA A 287 7.69 -10.62 -18.13
CA ALA A 287 8.62 -10.06 -17.18
C ALA A 287 10.06 -10.23 -17.65
N ARG A 288 10.92 -9.30 -17.22
CA ARG A 288 12.35 -9.31 -17.49
C ARG A 288 13.12 -8.74 -16.31
N THR A 289 14.39 -9.11 -16.19
CA THR A 289 15.30 -8.38 -15.31
C THR A 289 15.35 -6.91 -15.74
N GLY A 290 15.28 -6.02 -14.76
CA GLY A 290 15.33 -4.59 -14.96
C GLY A 290 16.72 -4.12 -15.39
N HIS A 291 16.85 -2.80 -15.58
CA HIS A 291 18.13 -2.17 -15.92
C HIS A 291 19.21 -2.46 -14.87
N ASN A 292 18.80 -2.54 -13.61
CA ASN A 292 19.59 -3.07 -12.51
C ASN A 292 19.27 -4.56 -12.36
N GLN A 293 20.29 -5.43 -12.38
CA GLN A 293 20.09 -6.89 -12.26
C GLN A 293 19.44 -7.33 -10.94
N ALA A 294 19.38 -6.44 -9.94
CA ALA A 294 18.67 -6.67 -8.68
C ALA A 294 17.14 -6.40 -8.75
N GLU A 295 16.66 -5.87 -9.85
CA GLU A 295 15.28 -5.45 -10.07
C GLU A 295 14.65 -6.22 -11.23
N ALA A 296 13.32 -6.22 -11.28
CA ALA A 296 12.57 -6.81 -12.39
C ALA A 296 11.41 -5.92 -12.81
N ASP A 297 11.12 -5.91 -14.10
CA ASP A 297 9.98 -5.24 -14.70
C ASP A 297 9.01 -6.30 -15.22
N ALA A 298 7.71 -6.03 -15.11
CA ALA A 298 6.65 -6.85 -15.67
C ALA A 298 5.58 -5.99 -16.35
N TRP A 299 4.91 -6.54 -17.35
CA TRP A 299 3.84 -5.88 -18.08
C TRP A 299 2.73 -6.86 -18.46
N ALA A 300 1.54 -6.30 -18.62
CA ALA A 300 0.35 -7.00 -19.11
C ALA A 300 -0.07 -6.42 -20.46
N ALA A 301 -0.38 -7.29 -21.41
CA ALA A 301 -0.88 -6.93 -22.73
C ALA A 301 -2.21 -7.61 -23.04
N ALA A 302 -3.12 -6.84 -23.63
CA ALA A 302 -4.35 -7.33 -24.23
C ALA A 302 -4.05 -8.20 -25.47
N PRO A 303 -5.03 -8.97 -25.99
CA PRO A 303 -4.87 -9.79 -27.19
C PRO A 303 -4.44 -9.00 -28.45
N ASP A 304 -4.81 -7.73 -28.54
CA ASP A 304 -4.43 -6.83 -29.63
C ASP A 304 -3.01 -6.24 -29.49
N GLY A 305 -2.29 -6.61 -28.42
CA GLY A 305 -0.95 -6.12 -28.12
C GLY A 305 -0.92 -4.85 -27.27
N SER A 306 -2.07 -4.19 -27.04
CA SER A 306 -2.13 -2.98 -26.22
C SER A 306 -1.72 -3.27 -24.78
N VAL A 307 -0.82 -2.46 -24.23
CA VAL A 307 -0.39 -2.62 -22.83
C VAL A 307 -1.49 -2.12 -21.89
N LEU A 308 -1.81 -2.93 -20.89
CA LEU A 308 -2.84 -2.66 -19.89
C LEU A 308 -2.23 -2.11 -18.60
N ALA A 309 -1.11 -2.68 -18.17
CA ALA A 309 -0.45 -2.31 -16.93
C ALA A 309 1.05 -2.66 -16.95
N ARG A 310 1.83 -1.96 -16.12
CA ARG A 310 3.25 -2.24 -15.88
C ARG A 310 3.57 -2.18 -14.40
N VAL A 311 4.51 -3.01 -13.97
CA VAL A 311 5.18 -2.95 -12.68
C VAL A 311 6.68 -2.85 -12.98
N ILE A 312 7.34 -1.84 -12.44
CA ILE A 312 8.71 -1.46 -12.80
C ILE A 312 9.55 -1.40 -11.53
N GLY A 313 10.77 -1.92 -11.59
CA GLY A 313 11.72 -1.83 -10.48
C GLY A 313 11.29 -2.66 -9.26
N VAL A 314 10.79 -3.89 -9.46
CA VAL A 314 10.44 -4.79 -8.36
C VAL A 314 11.71 -5.24 -7.65
N ARG A 315 11.87 -4.84 -6.39
CA ARG A 315 12.91 -5.32 -5.48
C ARG A 315 12.32 -6.34 -4.51
N ALA A 316 13.11 -7.35 -4.16
CA ALA A 316 12.64 -8.43 -3.32
C ALA A 316 13.70 -8.92 -2.31
N ALA A 317 13.24 -9.52 -1.22
CA ALA A 317 14.08 -10.14 -0.21
C ALA A 317 13.62 -11.58 0.07
N PRO A 318 14.47 -12.46 0.62
CA PRO A 318 14.06 -13.81 1.01
C PRO A 318 12.87 -13.78 1.97
N ALA A 319 11.84 -14.60 1.72
CA ALA A 319 10.66 -14.70 2.58
C ALA A 319 11.01 -15.26 3.98
N VAL A 320 12.12 -16.00 4.08
CA VAL A 320 12.64 -16.62 5.31
C VAL A 320 13.63 -15.71 6.07
N GLY A 321 13.85 -14.46 5.64
CA GLY A 321 14.78 -13.56 6.32
C GLY A 321 14.38 -13.21 7.77
N GLY A 322 15.20 -13.69 8.73
CA GLY A 322 15.58 -13.02 9.99
C GLY A 322 14.70 -13.17 11.24
N THR A 323 14.65 -14.34 11.88
CA THR A 323 14.67 -14.38 13.35
C THR A 323 16.12 -14.17 13.77
N GLY A 324 16.54 -12.93 13.95
CA GLY A 324 17.93 -12.62 14.22
C GLY A 324 18.10 -11.20 14.76
N GLN A 325 18.07 -11.13 16.10
CA GLN A 325 18.38 -10.03 17.02
C GLN A 325 17.27 -9.01 17.26
#